data_AF-A0A971BQV8-F1
#
_entry.id   AF-A0A971BQV8-F1
#
_cell.length_a   1.000
_cell.length_b   1.000
_cell.length_c   1.000
_cell.angle_alpha   90.00
_cell.angle_beta   90.00
_cell.angle_gamma   90.00
#
_symmetry.space_group_name_H-M   'P 1'
#
loop_
_entity.id
_entity.type
_entity.pdbx_description
1 polymer ?
#
loop_
_entity_poly.entity_id
_entity_poly.type
_entity_poly.pdbx_seq_one_letter_code
_entity_poly.pdbx_strand_id
1 'polypeptide(L)'
;GMPVMTEVRGEYQTELIAEYVDILQIGSRNMYDQDLLGRVGRTGKPVLLKRHFGASVEEFLSFSEYIVAEGNKDVILCERGIVPVGKGNSYTRYNLDLGAVPVIRRETYLPIIVDPSHAAGRRDLIFDLSCAAIAAGAHGLVIEAHYNPKEAIVDAKQMITPDELKDVIDSTLRISKIINDYKKKSS
;
A
#
# COMPACT_ATOMS: atom_id res chain seq x y z
N GLY A 1 -16.80 -3.57 15.09
CA GLY A 1 -15.47 -4.23 15.05
C GLY A 1 -14.49 -3.33 14.31
N MET A 2 -13.22 -3.68 14.29
CA MET A 2 -12.25 -3.07 13.37
C MET A 2 -12.40 -3.71 11.98
N PRO A 3 -12.31 -2.95 10.88
CA PRO A 3 -12.29 -3.53 9.54
C PRO A 3 -11.11 -4.48 9.36
N VAL A 4 -11.32 -5.58 8.64
CA VAL A 4 -10.32 -6.62 8.38
C VAL A 4 -9.99 -6.65 6.89
N MET A 5 -8.69 -6.77 6.60
CA MET A 5 -8.16 -6.94 5.25
C MET A 5 -7.28 -8.18 5.21
N THR A 6 -7.37 -8.96 4.14
CA THR A 6 -6.43 -10.07 3.88
C THR A 6 -6.10 -10.20 2.40
N GLU A 7 -4.98 -10.86 2.11
CA GLU A 7 -4.53 -11.10 0.73
C GLU A 7 -5.26 -12.28 0.08
N VAL A 8 -5.73 -12.07 -1.15
CA VAL A 8 -6.24 -13.13 -2.03
C VAL A 8 -5.13 -13.51 -3.00
N ARG A 9 -4.68 -14.77 -2.92
CA ARG A 9 -3.53 -15.26 -3.68
C ARG A 9 -3.89 -15.97 -4.98
N GLY A 10 -5.17 -16.29 -5.18
CA GLY A 10 -5.67 -16.94 -6.39
C GLY A 10 -7.20 -16.98 -6.41
N GLU A 11 -7.76 -17.16 -7.60
CA GLU A 11 -9.19 -16.97 -7.88
C GLU A 11 -10.08 -17.87 -7.01
N TYR A 12 -9.70 -19.12 -6.79
CA TYR A 12 -10.48 -20.11 -6.05
C TYR A 12 -10.72 -19.77 -4.57
N GLN A 13 -9.95 -18.83 -4.01
CA GLN A 13 -10.09 -18.39 -2.61
C GLN A 13 -11.00 -17.16 -2.49
N THR A 14 -11.33 -16.52 -3.60
CA THR A 14 -11.91 -15.16 -3.62
C THR A 14 -13.24 -15.10 -2.88
N GLU A 15 -14.19 -15.97 -3.22
CA GLU A 15 -15.53 -15.95 -2.61
C GLU A 15 -15.46 -16.27 -1.13
N LEU A 16 -14.71 -17.32 -0.76
CA LEU A 16 -14.55 -17.72 0.62
C LEU A 16 -13.96 -16.58 1.44
N ILE A 17 -12.87 -15.95 0.98
CA ILE A 17 -12.24 -14.84 1.72
C ILE A 17 -13.20 -13.66 1.84
N ALA A 18 -13.93 -13.31 0.77
CA ALA A 18 -14.86 -12.18 0.75
C ALA A 18 -15.99 -12.28 1.79
N GLU A 19 -16.33 -13.49 2.25
CA GLU A 19 -17.29 -13.70 3.34
C GLU A 19 -16.76 -13.24 4.71
N TYR A 20 -15.43 -13.26 4.94
CA TYR A 20 -14.83 -13.01 6.25
C TYR A 20 -14.12 -11.67 6.40
N VAL A 21 -13.89 -10.94 5.30
CA VAL A 21 -13.12 -9.69 5.33
C VAL A 21 -13.88 -8.51 4.72
N ASP A 22 -13.48 -7.32 5.12
CA ASP A 22 -14.03 -6.06 4.63
C ASP A 22 -13.32 -5.58 3.36
N ILE A 23 -12.01 -5.87 3.22
CA ILE A 23 -11.18 -5.46 2.09
C ILE A 23 -10.37 -6.64 1.55
N LEU A 24 -10.38 -6.83 0.24
CA LEU A 24 -9.54 -7.82 -0.46
C LEU A 24 -8.22 -7.18 -0.88
N GLN A 25 -7.09 -7.70 -0.43
CA GLN A 25 -5.77 -7.26 -0.90
C GLN A 25 -5.28 -8.13 -2.06
N ILE A 26 -4.85 -7.50 -3.15
CA ILE A 26 -4.05 -8.12 -4.20
C ILE A 26 -2.59 -7.73 -3.98
N GLY A 27 -1.76 -8.73 -3.66
CA GLY A 27 -0.33 -8.56 -3.48
C GLY A 27 0.37 -8.19 -4.78
N SER A 28 1.53 -7.53 -4.66
CA SER A 28 2.28 -7.00 -5.81
C SER A 28 2.57 -8.00 -6.91
N ARG A 29 2.77 -9.29 -6.57
CA ARG A 29 3.06 -10.36 -7.55
C ARG A 29 1.87 -10.70 -8.44
N ASN A 30 0.65 -10.44 -7.96
CA ASN A 30 -0.59 -10.72 -8.67
C ASN A 30 -1.18 -9.46 -9.32
N MET A 31 -0.46 -8.32 -9.31
CA MET A 31 -0.95 -7.10 -9.96
C MET A 31 -1.21 -7.29 -11.47
N TYR A 32 -0.47 -8.19 -12.13
CA TYR A 32 -0.63 -8.49 -13.55
C TYR A 32 -1.61 -9.65 -13.84
N ASP A 33 -2.22 -10.24 -12.80
CA ASP A 33 -3.13 -11.39 -12.94
C ASP A 33 -4.56 -10.89 -13.25
N GLN A 34 -4.86 -10.74 -14.53
CA GLN A 34 -6.14 -10.17 -15.00
C GLN A 34 -7.35 -11.02 -14.59
N ASP A 35 -7.21 -12.33 -14.58
CA ASP A 35 -8.30 -13.25 -14.20
C ASP A 35 -8.62 -13.07 -12.72
N LEU A 36 -7.60 -13.00 -11.85
CA LEU A 36 -7.78 -12.68 -10.44
C LEU A 36 -8.37 -11.28 -10.22
N LEU A 37 -7.87 -10.25 -10.92
CA LEU A 37 -8.38 -8.88 -10.81
C LEU A 37 -9.86 -8.80 -11.19
N GLY A 38 -10.24 -9.47 -12.28
CA GLY A 38 -11.64 -9.55 -12.70
C GLY A 38 -12.50 -10.30 -11.68
N ARG A 39 -11.98 -11.41 -11.12
CA ARG A 39 -12.68 -12.19 -10.10
C ARG A 39 -12.92 -11.38 -8.83
N VAL A 40 -11.91 -10.69 -8.29
CA VAL A 40 -12.09 -9.83 -7.11
C VAL A 40 -12.98 -8.63 -7.39
N GLY A 41 -12.92 -8.06 -8.60
CA GLY A 41 -13.82 -6.98 -9.02
C GLY A 41 -15.29 -7.37 -8.91
N ARG A 42 -15.65 -8.56 -9.39
CA ARG A 42 -17.04 -9.08 -9.34
C ARG A 42 -17.59 -9.31 -7.92
N THR A 43 -16.74 -9.32 -6.89
CA THR A 43 -17.21 -9.46 -5.50
C THR A 43 -17.91 -8.20 -4.97
N GLY A 44 -17.63 -7.04 -5.56
CA GLY A 44 -18.11 -5.74 -5.06
C GLY A 44 -17.53 -5.31 -3.70
N LYS A 45 -16.55 -6.04 -3.15
CA LYS A 45 -15.82 -5.63 -1.94
C LYS A 45 -14.75 -4.61 -2.30
N PRO A 46 -14.40 -3.66 -1.42
CA PRO A 46 -13.24 -2.82 -1.61
C PRO A 46 -11.97 -3.65 -1.87
N VAL A 47 -11.17 -3.25 -2.86
CA VAL A 47 -9.95 -3.95 -3.25
C VAL A 47 -8.73 -3.07 -3.03
N LEU A 48 -7.77 -3.53 -2.24
CA LEU A 48 -6.45 -2.92 -2.16
C LEU A 48 -5.52 -3.56 -3.19
N LEU A 49 -5.07 -2.80 -4.18
CA LEU A 49 -4.14 -3.26 -5.22
C LEU A 49 -2.72 -2.74 -4.93
N LYS A 50 -1.78 -3.63 -4.64
CA LYS A 50 -0.37 -3.27 -4.47
C LYS A 50 0.34 -3.17 -5.81
N ARG A 51 1.06 -2.08 -6.05
CA ARG A 51 1.90 -1.90 -7.25
C ARG A 51 2.93 -3.02 -7.36
N HIS A 52 3.13 -3.55 -8.56
CA HIS A 52 4.20 -4.51 -8.86
C HIS A 52 5.56 -3.80 -8.84
N PHE A 53 6.59 -4.44 -8.30
CA PHE A 53 7.92 -3.82 -8.16
C PHE A 53 8.61 -3.49 -9.50
N GLY A 54 8.13 -4.04 -10.60
CA GLY A 54 8.61 -3.74 -11.95
C GLY A 54 7.68 -2.83 -12.77
N ALA A 55 6.54 -2.42 -12.22
CA ALA A 55 5.53 -1.68 -12.99
C ALA A 55 5.77 -0.17 -12.95
N SER A 56 5.53 0.49 -14.08
CA SER A 56 5.33 1.94 -14.17
C SER A 56 4.02 2.37 -13.48
N VAL A 57 3.84 3.69 -13.28
CA VAL A 57 2.57 4.22 -12.77
C VAL A 57 1.44 4.03 -13.78
N GLU A 58 1.74 4.16 -15.08
CA GLU A 58 0.76 3.95 -16.15
C GLU A 58 0.24 2.51 -16.16
N GLU A 59 1.13 1.51 -16.10
CA GLU A 59 0.72 0.11 -15.99
C GLU A 59 -0.07 -0.13 -14.70
N PHE A 60 0.35 0.45 -13.58
CA PHE A 60 -0.36 0.29 -12.32
C PHE A 60 -1.80 0.81 -12.38
N LEU A 61 -2.01 1.99 -12.97
CA LEU A 61 -3.34 2.55 -13.20
C LEU A 61 -4.14 1.72 -14.20
N SER A 62 -3.53 1.32 -15.32
CA SER A 62 -4.17 0.47 -16.34
C SER A 62 -4.67 -0.86 -15.75
N PHE A 63 -3.87 -1.51 -14.89
CA PHE A 63 -4.28 -2.76 -14.25
C PHE A 63 -5.34 -2.54 -13.15
N SER A 64 -5.38 -1.37 -12.50
CA SER A 64 -6.48 -1.06 -11.59
C SER A 64 -7.83 -0.96 -12.29
N GLU A 65 -7.86 -0.55 -13.56
CA GLU A 65 -9.08 -0.45 -14.36
C GLU A 65 -9.72 -1.82 -14.66
N TYR A 66 -8.98 -2.93 -14.60
CA TYR A 66 -9.59 -4.27 -14.74
C TYR A 66 -10.58 -4.56 -13.61
N ILE A 67 -10.30 -4.08 -12.39
CA ILE A 67 -11.24 -4.21 -11.26
C ILE A 67 -12.45 -3.29 -11.47
N VAL A 68 -12.19 -2.05 -11.92
CA VAL A 68 -13.23 -1.03 -12.15
C VAL A 68 -14.17 -1.42 -13.28
N ALA A 69 -13.65 -2.06 -14.34
CA ALA A 69 -14.41 -2.52 -15.50
C ALA A 69 -15.45 -3.60 -15.14
N GLU A 70 -15.24 -4.35 -14.06
CA GLU A 70 -16.22 -5.30 -13.51
C GLU A 70 -17.32 -4.64 -12.67
N GLY A 71 -17.34 -3.30 -12.62
CA GLY A 71 -18.33 -2.49 -11.91
C GLY A 71 -17.96 -2.11 -10.48
N ASN A 72 -16.75 -2.47 -10.01
CA ASN A 72 -16.28 -2.20 -8.66
C ASN A 72 -15.32 -1.00 -8.62
N LYS A 73 -15.83 0.15 -8.18
CA LYS A 73 -15.07 1.41 -8.11
C LYS A 73 -14.33 1.60 -6.78
N ASP A 74 -14.50 0.69 -5.82
CA ASP A 74 -13.92 0.80 -4.48
C ASP A 74 -12.49 0.24 -4.46
N VAL A 75 -11.60 0.86 -5.23
CA VAL A 75 -10.20 0.42 -5.38
C VAL A 75 -9.27 1.34 -4.60
N ILE A 76 -8.41 0.77 -3.76
CA ILE A 76 -7.35 1.45 -3.03
C ILE A 76 -6.01 1.06 -3.65
N LEU A 77 -5.29 2.04 -4.18
CA LEU A 77 -3.95 1.85 -4.71
C LEU A 77 -2.93 1.84 -3.57
N CYS A 78 -1.94 0.97 -3.64
CA CYS A 78 -0.87 0.90 -2.65
C CYS A 78 0.52 0.90 -3.31
N GLU A 79 1.23 2.02 -3.17
CA GLU A 79 2.66 2.13 -3.54
C GLU A 79 3.51 1.40 -2.51
N ARG A 80 4.45 0.56 -2.97
CA ARG A 80 5.21 -0.35 -2.10
C ARG A 80 6.67 -0.55 -2.53
N GLY A 81 7.14 0.31 -3.42
CA GLY A 81 8.49 0.34 -3.96
C GLY A 81 8.69 -0.48 -5.23
N ILE A 82 9.56 0.05 -6.08
CA ILE A 82 10.01 -0.52 -7.34
C ILE A 82 11.46 -1.04 -7.25
N VAL A 83 11.87 -1.88 -8.19
CA VAL A 83 13.22 -2.43 -8.27
C VAL A 83 14.23 -1.28 -8.35
N PRO A 84 15.24 -1.23 -7.45
CA PRO A 84 16.28 -0.23 -7.52
C PRO A 84 17.09 -0.35 -8.82
N VAL A 85 17.29 0.77 -9.51
CA VAL A 85 18.14 0.86 -10.70
C VAL A 85 19.47 1.53 -10.33
N GLY A 86 20.59 0.83 -10.47
CA GLY A 86 21.92 1.37 -10.14
C GLY A 86 23.01 0.30 -10.00
N LYS A 87 24.28 0.72 -10.01
CA LYS A 87 25.43 -0.13 -9.73
C LYS A 87 25.79 0.00 -8.24
N GLY A 88 25.60 -1.05 -7.45
CA GLY A 88 25.98 -1.08 -6.03
C GLY A 88 25.09 -1.97 -5.17
N ASN A 89 25.42 -2.07 -3.88
CA ASN A 89 24.59 -2.76 -2.92
C ASN A 89 23.31 -1.95 -2.64
N SER A 90 22.16 -2.63 -2.65
CA SER A 90 20.90 -2.01 -2.20
C SER A 90 20.85 -1.92 -0.69
N TYR A 91 20.47 -0.74 -0.18
CA TYR A 91 20.30 -0.48 1.26
C TYR A 91 18.86 -0.72 1.75
N THR A 92 17.92 -0.85 0.81
CA THR A 92 16.51 -1.20 0.99
C THR A 92 16.13 -2.35 0.07
N ARG A 93 15.00 -3.03 0.35
CA ARG A 93 14.48 -4.10 -0.53
C ARG A 93 14.03 -3.54 -1.88
N TYR A 94 13.37 -2.39 -1.87
CA TYR A 94 12.88 -1.65 -3.04
C TYR A 94 13.10 -0.15 -2.86
N ASN A 95 13.16 0.58 -3.97
CA ASN A 95 13.13 2.05 -3.94
C ASN A 95 11.67 2.50 -3.82
N LEU A 96 11.32 3.11 -2.69
CA LEU A 96 9.98 3.65 -2.48
C LEU A 96 9.78 4.88 -3.37
N ASP A 97 8.90 4.76 -4.37
CA ASP A 97 8.61 5.82 -5.33
C ASP A 97 7.60 6.81 -4.75
N LEU A 98 8.07 7.70 -3.87
CA LEU A 98 7.24 8.76 -3.28
C LEU A 98 6.72 9.76 -4.33
N GLY A 99 7.36 9.84 -5.50
CA GLY A 99 6.90 10.66 -6.63
C GLY A 99 5.61 10.14 -7.25
N ALA A 100 5.38 8.82 -7.21
CA ALA A 100 4.12 8.23 -7.69
C ALA A 100 2.90 8.71 -6.91
N VAL A 101 3.04 9.01 -5.61
CA VAL A 101 1.91 9.43 -4.75
C VAL A 101 1.22 10.69 -5.29
N PRO A 102 1.90 11.85 -5.47
CA PRO A 102 1.26 13.04 -6.02
C PRO A 102 0.87 12.90 -7.50
N VAL A 103 1.56 12.06 -8.29
CA VAL A 103 1.19 11.78 -9.69
C VAL A 103 -0.16 11.05 -9.73
N ILE A 104 -0.29 9.93 -9.03
CA ILE A 104 -1.52 9.13 -8.98
C ILE A 104 -2.70 9.97 -8.50
N ARG A 105 -2.51 10.83 -7.50
CA ARG A 105 -3.55 11.75 -7.02
C ARG A 105 -4.07 12.75 -8.05
N ARG A 106 -3.31 13.03 -9.10
CA ARG A 106 -3.71 13.94 -10.19
C ARG A 106 -4.35 13.18 -11.34
N GLU A 107 -3.89 11.96 -11.60
CA GLU A 107 -4.37 11.13 -12.72
C GLU A 107 -5.67 10.37 -12.39
N THR A 108 -5.97 10.13 -11.11
CA THR A 108 -7.17 9.38 -10.72
C THR A 108 -7.78 9.87 -9.41
N TYR A 109 -9.07 9.56 -9.22
CA TYR A 109 -9.81 9.78 -7.98
C TYR A 109 -9.54 8.67 -6.93
N LEU A 110 -8.94 7.55 -7.34
CA LEU A 110 -8.70 6.41 -6.46
C LEU A 110 -7.74 6.79 -5.30
N PRO A 111 -8.03 6.38 -4.06
CA PRO A 111 -7.14 6.63 -2.93
C PRO A 111 -5.83 5.86 -3.08
N ILE A 112 -4.71 6.57 -2.98
CA ILE A 112 -3.35 6.01 -2.89
C ILE A 112 -2.85 5.99 -1.45
N ILE A 113 -2.39 4.83 -0.98
CA ILE A 113 -1.70 4.61 0.29
C ILE A 113 -0.29 4.05 0.05
N VAL A 114 0.53 3.98 1.11
CA VAL A 114 1.93 3.56 0.99
C VAL A 114 2.27 2.44 1.98
N ASP A 115 3.01 1.43 1.52
CA ASP A 115 3.56 0.34 2.33
C ASP A 115 5.08 0.54 2.53
N PRO A 116 5.51 1.25 3.59
CA PRO A 116 6.94 1.43 3.89
C PRO A 116 7.59 0.12 4.34
N SER A 117 6.84 -0.83 4.91
CA SER A 117 7.35 -2.09 5.47
C SER A 117 7.99 -2.93 4.38
N HIS A 118 7.19 -3.25 3.37
CA HIS A 118 7.63 -4.08 2.26
C HIS A 118 8.56 -3.36 1.30
N ALA A 119 8.48 -2.02 1.22
CA ALA A 119 9.39 -1.21 0.42
C ALA A 119 10.80 -1.22 1.00
N ALA A 120 10.93 -0.88 2.29
CA ALA A 120 12.23 -0.84 2.96
C ALA A 120 12.80 -2.23 3.20
N GLY A 121 11.96 -3.18 3.64
CA GLY A 121 12.41 -4.47 4.15
C GLY A 121 13.21 -4.37 5.45
N ARG A 122 13.10 -3.23 6.16
CA ARG A 122 13.93 -2.84 7.30
C ARG A 122 13.15 -1.98 8.29
N ARG A 123 13.13 -2.40 9.55
CA ARG A 123 12.43 -1.74 10.67
C ARG A 123 12.90 -0.30 10.93
N ASP A 124 14.20 -0.05 10.82
CA ASP A 124 14.80 1.25 11.16
C ASP A 124 14.41 2.38 10.20
N LEU A 125 13.83 2.06 9.04
CA LEU A 125 13.42 3.04 8.04
C LEU A 125 11.90 3.31 8.03
N ILE A 126 11.12 2.54 8.80
CA ILE A 126 9.65 2.59 8.72
C ILE A 126 9.14 3.96 9.15
N PHE A 127 9.65 4.50 10.26
CA PHE A 127 9.22 5.80 10.78
C PHE A 127 9.42 6.93 9.77
N ASP A 128 10.64 7.04 9.21
CA ASP A 128 10.99 8.12 8.29
C ASP A 128 10.21 8.03 6.98
N LEU A 129 10.08 6.81 6.42
CA LEU A 129 9.34 6.58 5.18
C LEU A 129 7.84 6.78 5.35
N SER A 130 7.26 6.41 6.50
CA SER A 130 5.87 6.71 6.85
C SER A 130 5.61 8.22 6.89
N CYS A 131 6.49 8.98 7.55
CA CYS A 131 6.40 10.43 7.60
C CYS A 131 6.49 11.07 6.22
N ALA A 132 7.46 10.61 5.41
CA ALA A 132 7.67 11.10 4.05
C ALA A 132 6.48 10.78 3.12
N ALA A 133 5.89 9.59 3.23
CA ALA A 133 4.71 9.19 2.47
C ALA A 133 3.49 10.09 2.74
N ILE A 134 3.23 10.39 4.01
CA ILE A 134 2.13 11.30 4.39
C ILE A 134 2.44 12.74 3.97
N ALA A 135 3.68 13.19 4.08
CA ALA A 135 4.10 14.49 3.58
C ALA A 135 3.94 14.63 2.06
N ALA A 136 4.21 13.56 1.30
CA ALA A 136 3.97 13.47 -0.15
C ALA A 136 2.47 13.48 -0.52
N GLY A 137 1.59 13.26 0.47
CA GLY A 137 0.15 13.32 0.32
C GLY A 137 -0.54 11.96 0.21
N ALA A 138 0.08 10.87 0.66
CA ALA A 138 -0.60 9.58 0.75
C ALA A 138 -1.84 9.66 1.66
N HIS A 139 -2.89 8.92 1.34
CA HIS A 139 -4.13 8.89 2.11
C HIS A 139 -4.04 8.01 3.37
N GLY A 140 -3.02 7.17 3.45
CA GLY A 140 -2.84 6.21 4.54
C GLY A 140 -1.56 5.41 4.37
N LEU A 141 -1.35 4.47 5.29
CA LEU A 141 -0.17 3.62 5.35
C LEU A 141 -0.56 2.16 5.62
N VAL A 142 0.21 1.22 5.08
CA VAL A 142 0.17 -0.21 5.44
C VAL A 142 1.46 -0.54 6.18
N ILE A 143 1.35 -0.87 7.46
CA ILE A 143 2.52 -1.13 8.32
C ILE A 143 2.37 -2.48 8.99
N GLU A 144 3.43 -3.27 8.98
CA GLU A 144 3.48 -4.54 9.70
C GLU A 144 4.03 -4.34 11.11
N ALA A 145 3.32 -4.87 12.10
CA ALA A 145 3.72 -4.81 13.49
C ALA A 145 3.60 -6.18 14.15
N HIS A 146 4.49 -6.45 15.09
CA HIS A 146 4.45 -7.65 15.94
C HIS A 146 4.87 -7.28 17.36
N TYR A 147 4.23 -7.87 18.37
CA TYR A 147 4.55 -7.60 19.78
C TYR A 147 6.00 -7.98 20.11
N ASN A 148 6.53 -9.00 19.44
CA ASN A 148 7.92 -9.42 19.52
C ASN A 148 8.50 -9.71 18.11
N PRO A 149 9.04 -8.72 17.39
CA PRO A 149 9.48 -8.93 16.00
C PRO A 149 10.50 -10.05 15.79
N LYS A 150 11.26 -10.43 16.83
CA LYS A 150 12.24 -11.54 16.78
C LYS A 150 11.58 -12.92 16.62
N GLU A 151 10.32 -13.06 17.04
CA GLU A 151 9.55 -14.31 16.95
C GLU A 151 8.63 -14.35 15.74
N ALA A 152 8.61 -13.31 14.92
CA ALA A 152 7.80 -13.30 13.71
C ALA A 152 8.29 -14.36 12.71
N ILE A 153 7.36 -15.21 12.27
CA ILE A 153 7.64 -16.34 11.36
C ILE A 153 8.01 -15.84 9.96
N VAL A 154 7.44 -14.70 9.54
CA VAL A 154 7.63 -14.08 8.23
C VAL A 154 7.95 -12.60 8.42
N ASP A 155 8.83 -12.06 7.59
CA ASP A 155 9.15 -10.62 7.52
C ASP A 155 9.59 -9.94 8.83
N ALA A 156 10.13 -10.70 9.80
CA ALA A 156 10.66 -10.20 11.08
C ALA A 156 11.54 -8.93 10.99
N LYS A 157 12.30 -8.77 9.91
CA LYS A 157 13.23 -7.64 9.70
C LYS A 157 12.53 -6.29 9.47
N GLN A 158 11.28 -6.28 9.00
CA GLN A 158 10.53 -5.06 8.67
C GLN A 158 9.41 -4.74 9.67
N MET A 159 9.10 -5.66 10.60
CA MET A 159 8.07 -5.48 11.61
C MET A 159 8.51 -4.54 12.73
N ILE A 160 7.69 -3.55 13.04
CA ILE A 160 7.86 -2.64 14.18
C ILE A 160 7.08 -3.14 15.41
N THR A 161 7.41 -2.62 16.60
CA THR A 161 6.62 -2.90 17.81
C THR A 161 5.36 -2.04 17.88
N PRO A 162 4.37 -2.40 18.71
CA PRO A 162 3.20 -1.55 18.94
C PRO A 162 3.52 -0.13 19.42
N ASP A 163 4.56 0.04 20.25
CA ASP A 163 5.00 1.36 20.72
C ASP A 163 5.57 2.20 19.57
N GLU A 164 6.40 1.61 18.70
CA GLU A 164 6.89 2.29 17.50
C GLU A 164 5.76 2.62 16.54
N LEU A 165 4.78 1.73 16.38
CA LEU A 165 3.60 2.00 15.56
C LEU A 165 2.82 3.20 16.10
N LYS A 166 2.68 3.31 17.42
CA LYS A 166 2.07 4.48 18.06
C LYS A 166 2.84 5.76 17.73
N ASP A 167 4.17 5.73 17.80
CA ASP A 167 5.01 6.90 17.46
C ASP A 167 4.85 7.30 15.98
N VAL A 168 4.74 6.32 15.07
CA VAL A 168 4.44 6.56 13.66
C VAL A 168 3.07 7.22 13.49
N ILE A 169 2.03 6.69 14.14
CA ILE A 169 0.67 7.25 14.06
C ILE A 169 0.65 8.69 14.57
N ASP A 170 1.21 8.93 15.76
CA ASP A 170 1.22 10.26 16.39
C ASP A 170 1.95 11.29 15.50
N SER A 171 3.06 10.90 14.88
CA SER A 171 3.87 11.77 14.03
C SER A 171 3.20 12.05 12.69
N THR A 172 2.66 11.01 12.04
CA THR A 172 2.02 11.12 10.73
C THR A 172 0.72 11.93 10.78
N LEU A 173 -0.06 11.83 11.86
CA LEU A 173 -1.25 12.67 12.06
C LEU A 173 -0.88 14.16 12.17
N ARG A 174 0.21 14.49 12.85
CA ARG A 174 0.72 15.88 12.94
C ARG A 174 1.17 16.40 11.58
N ILE A 175 1.92 15.60 10.84
CA ILE A 175 2.38 15.95 9.47
C ILE A 175 1.17 16.18 8.56
N SER A 176 0.20 15.26 8.57
CA SER A 176 -1.03 15.38 7.77
C SER A 176 -1.77 16.68 8.05
N LYS A 177 -1.92 17.05 9.33
CA LYS A 177 -2.53 18.33 9.73
C LYS A 177 -1.80 19.53 9.14
N ILE A 178 -0.47 19.58 9.28
CA ILE A 178 0.35 20.70 8.79
C ILE A 178 0.23 20.84 7.26
N ILE A 179 0.32 19.73 6.52
CA ILE A 179 0.23 19.73 5.06
C ILE A 179 -1.15 20.19 4.59
N ASN A 180 -2.22 19.74 5.25
CA ASN A 180 -3.58 20.14 4.91
C ASN A 180 -3.84 21.62 5.20
N ASP A 181 -3.32 22.15 6.30
CA ASP A 181 -3.42 23.57 6.63
C ASP A 181 -2.65 24.44 5.61
N TYR A 182 -1.50 23.96 5.11
CA TYR A 182 -0.73 24.65 4.07
C TYR A 182 -1.48 24.68 2.74
N LYS A 183 -2.07 23.55 2.31
CA LYS A 183 -2.83 23.47 1.06
C LYS A 183 -4.05 24.40 1.05
N LYS A 184 -4.77 24.52 2.18
CA LYS A 184 -5.92 25.41 2.33
C LYS A 184 -5.56 26.90 2.24
N LYS A 185 -4.33 27.29 2.59
CA LYS A 185 -3.87 28.69 2.49
C LYS A 185 -3.44 29.06 1.07
N SER A 186 -3.10 28.07 0.24
CA SER A 186 -2.62 28.24 -1.13
C SER A 186 -3.71 28.08 -2.20
N SER A 187 -4.94 27.77 -1.77
CA SER A 187 -6.15 27.60 -2.59
C SER A 187 -7.13 28.75 -2.34
#